data_AF-A0A1H8KK39-F1
#
_entry.id   AF-A0A1H8KK39-F1
#
_cell.length_a   1.000
_cell.length_b   1.000
_cell.length_c   1.000
_cell.angle_alpha   90.00
_cell.angle_beta   90.00
_cell.angle_gamma   90.00
#
_symmetry.space_group_name_H-M   'P 1'
#
loop_
_entity.id
_entity.type
_entity.pdbx_description
1 polymer ?
#
loop_
_entity_poly.entity_id
_entity_poly.type
_entity_poly.pdbx_seq_one_letter_code
_entity_poly.pdbx_strand_id
1 'polypeptide(L)'
;MKKRDRSILVIIVGAIAMYQFIKQADHWTILDVFIDIILGILVIVVFTWAIYKDLKENKHNTFKSIRTPGIFIIGFIITGTILSLRDNSPVILTADIKEDLGSTSIDFRKDGTYKLSSYSILSADFFRGNYTIKDSIITLDRSEIDGIIKSNRLVIRTGNSERNEKEIYQLDAESNVLTNTSVFFINNKQASR
;
A
#
# COMPACT_ATOMS: atom_id res chain seq x y z
N MET A 1 -27.27 21.53 18.59
CA MET A 1 -25.84 21.20 18.65
C MET A 1 -25.03 22.47 18.51
N LYS A 2 -24.18 22.82 19.48
CA LYS A 2 -23.39 24.05 19.45
C LYS A 2 -22.30 23.92 18.38
N LYS A 3 -21.79 25.05 17.87
CA LYS A 3 -20.72 25.08 16.84
C LYS A 3 -19.48 24.26 17.23
N ARG A 4 -19.11 24.31 18.52
CA ARG A 4 -18.02 23.51 19.09
C ARG A 4 -18.27 22.02 18.91
N ASP A 5 -19.45 21.54 19.28
CA ASP A 5 -19.81 20.13 19.20
C ASP A 5 -19.80 19.65 17.74
N ARG A 6 -20.25 20.48 16.77
CA ARG A 6 -20.17 20.17 15.34
C ARG A 6 -18.73 20.04 14.85
N SER A 7 -17.86 20.95 15.29
CA SER A 7 -16.44 20.91 14.93
C SER A 7 -15.76 19.66 15.49
N ILE A 8 -16.09 19.26 16.72
CA ILE A 8 -15.59 18.02 17.32
C ILE A 8 -16.05 16.81 16.50
N LEU A 9 -17.32 16.76 16.09
CA LEU A 9 -17.83 15.65 15.27
C LEU A 9 -17.10 15.56 13.92
N VAL A 10 -16.89 16.68 13.24
CA VAL A 10 -16.11 16.74 11.98
C VAL A 10 -14.69 16.23 12.21
N ILE A 11 -14.05 16.61 13.32
CA ILE A 11 -12.69 16.18 13.65
C ILE A 11 -12.63 14.67 13.88
N ILE A 12 -13.54 14.11 14.65
CA ILE A 12 -13.57 12.67 14.95
C ILE A 12 -13.80 11.88 13.67
N VAL A 13 -14.84 12.22 12.91
CA VAL A 13 -15.19 11.50 11.66
C VAL A 13 -14.08 11.65 10.62
N GLY A 14 -13.52 12.86 10.47
CA GLY A 14 -12.41 13.12 9.56
C GLY A 14 -11.13 12.37 9.95
N ALA A 15 -10.80 12.29 11.24
CA ALA A 15 -9.63 11.56 11.72
C ALA A 15 -9.77 10.05 11.51
N ILE A 16 -10.96 9.48 11.79
CA ILE A 16 -11.25 8.06 11.52
C ILE A 16 -11.13 7.77 10.02
N ALA A 17 -11.71 8.60 9.17
CA ALA A 17 -11.61 8.45 7.72
C ALA A 17 -10.16 8.57 7.21
N MET A 18 -9.38 9.51 7.74
CA MET A 18 -7.97 9.64 7.38
C MET A 18 -7.16 8.41 7.79
N TYR A 19 -7.37 7.90 9.00
CA TYR A 19 -6.70 6.70 9.49
C TYR A 19 -7.00 5.48 8.60
N GLN A 20 -8.28 5.27 8.28
CA GLN A 20 -8.71 4.17 7.41
C GLN A 20 -8.12 4.30 6.00
N PHE A 21 -8.07 5.51 5.46
CA PHE A 21 -7.44 5.80 4.15
C PHE A 21 -5.94 5.47 4.14
N ILE A 22 -5.21 5.81 5.20
CA ILE A 22 -3.78 5.49 5.32
C ILE A 22 -3.57 3.98 5.44
N LYS A 23 -4.36 3.31 6.30
CA LYS A 23 -4.27 1.86 6.51
C LYS A 23 -4.44 1.07 5.20
N GLN A 24 -5.37 1.51 4.35
CA GLN A 24 -5.64 0.87 3.06
C GLN A 24 -4.48 0.88 2.07
N ALA A 25 -3.53 1.79 2.22
CA ALA A 25 -2.36 1.84 1.33
C ALA A 25 -1.43 0.63 1.47
N ASP A 26 -1.52 -0.06 2.62
CA ASP A 26 -0.67 -1.20 2.96
C ASP A 26 -1.46 -2.50 3.14
N HIS A 27 -2.78 -2.43 3.37
CA HIS A 27 -3.64 -3.62 3.50
C HIS A 27 -5.06 -3.30 3.07
N TRP A 28 -5.67 -4.13 2.21
CA TRP A 28 -7.08 -4.02 1.89
C TRP A 28 -7.79 -5.37 1.97
N THR A 29 -9.05 -5.36 2.41
CA THR A 29 -9.96 -6.50 2.35
C THR A 29 -11.24 -6.12 1.62
N ILE A 30 -11.99 -7.11 1.13
CA ILE A 30 -13.32 -6.86 0.55
C ILE A 30 -14.29 -6.23 1.56
N LEU A 31 -14.11 -6.51 2.86
CA LEU A 31 -14.94 -5.94 3.92
C LEU A 31 -14.62 -4.45 4.15
N ASP A 32 -13.35 -4.06 4.01
CA ASP A 32 -12.94 -2.64 4.07
C ASP A 32 -13.70 -1.82 3.02
N VAL A 33 -13.92 -2.33 1.81
CA VAL A 33 -14.68 -1.63 0.76
C VAL A 33 -16.08 -1.22 1.24
N PHE A 34 -16.79 -2.11 1.93
CA PHE A 34 -18.11 -1.78 2.48
C PHE A 34 -18.01 -0.76 3.62
N ILE A 35 -17.03 -0.90 4.50
CA ILE A 35 -16.76 0.06 5.57
C ILE A 35 -16.49 1.45 4.98
N ASP A 36 -15.69 1.53 3.92
CA ASP A 36 -15.28 2.78 3.31
C ASP A 36 -16.42 3.50 2.59
N ILE A 37 -17.33 2.74 1.97
CA ILE A 37 -18.55 3.32 1.40
C ILE A 37 -19.40 3.95 2.50
N ILE A 38 -19.62 3.22 3.60
CA ILE A 38 -20.42 3.72 4.73
C ILE A 38 -19.75 4.95 5.35
N LEU A 39 -18.44 4.88 5.58
CA LEU A 39 -17.64 5.95 6.15
C LEU A 39 -17.58 7.18 5.23
N GLY A 40 -17.47 6.96 3.92
CA GLY A 40 -17.49 8.02 2.90
C GLY A 40 -18.83 8.77 2.89
N ILE A 41 -19.95 8.03 2.91
CA ILE A 41 -21.28 8.63 3.04
C ILE A 41 -21.38 9.43 4.35
N LEU A 42 -20.92 8.88 5.46
CA LEU A 42 -20.94 9.55 6.77
C LEU A 42 -20.12 10.85 6.75
N VAL A 43 -18.92 10.83 6.18
CA VAL A 43 -18.07 12.03 6.00
C VAL A 43 -18.80 13.09 5.20
N ILE A 44 -19.37 12.73 4.04
CA ILE A 44 -20.09 13.67 3.16
C ILE A 44 -21.27 14.29 3.90
N VAL A 45 -22.09 13.49 4.58
CA VAL A 45 -23.26 13.97 5.33
C VAL A 45 -22.85 14.91 6.46
N VAL A 46 -21.88 14.51 7.28
CA VAL A 46 -21.42 15.31 8.43
C VAL A 46 -20.77 16.61 7.97
N PHE A 47 -19.92 16.56 6.95
CA PHE A 47 -19.21 17.73 6.44
C PHE A 47 -20.19 18.71 5.80
N THR A 48 -21.08 18.23 4.93
CA THR A 48 -22.08 19.08 4.27
C THR A 48 -23.03 19.71 5.29
N TRP A 49 -23.50 18.93 6.26
CA TRP A 49 -24.37 19.43 7.32
C TRP A 49 -23.67 20.48 8.20
N ALA A 50 -22.40 20.26 8.56
CA ALA A 50 -21.61 21.21 9.33
C ALA A 50 -21.40 22.52 8.57
N ILE A 51 -21.01 22.45 7.29
CA ILE A 51 -20.85 23.62 6.41
C ILE A 51 -22.17 24.37 6.28
N TYR A 52 -23.27 23.67 5.98
CA TYR A 52 -24.59 24.28 5.83
C TYR A 52 -25.03 25.03 7.08
N LYS A 53 -24.89 24.41 8.26
CA LYS A 53 -25.24 25.06 9.54
C LYS A 53 -24.35 26.26 9.83
N ASP A 54 -23.04 26.14 9.60
CA ASP A 54 -22.10 27.22 9.87
C ASP A 54 -22.28 28.40 8.91
N LEU A 55 -22.63 28.17 7.63
CA LEU A 55 -22.98 29.22 6.66
C LEU A 55 -24.28 29.93 7.05
N LYS A 56 -25.29 29.19 7.54
CA LYS A 56 -26.54 29.80 8.03
C LYS A 56 -26.31 30.69 9.25
N GLU A 57 -25.41 30.29 10.16
CA GLU A 57 -25.06 31.06 11.37
C GLU A 57 -24.08 32.21 11.08
N ASN A 58 -23.19 32.07 10.09
CA ASN A 58 -22.14 33.05 9.75
C ASN A 58 -22.32 33.56 8.31
N LYS A 59 -23.46 34.20 8.04
CA LYS A 59 -23.91 34.62 6.70
C LYS A 59 -22.90 35.48 5.91
N HIS A 60 -21.92 36.09 6.58
CA HIS A 60 -20.89 36.97 5.98
C HIS A 60 -19.46 36.42 6.06
N ASN A 61 -19.22 35.23 6.62
CA ASN A 61 -17.85 34.69 6.76
C ASN A 61 -17.77 33.21 6.38
N THR A 62 -17.84 32.95 5.07
CA THR A 62 -17.72 31.62 4.44
C THR A 62 -16.44 30.91 4.85
N PHE A 63 -15.32 31.64 5.00
CA PHE A 63 -14.02 31.07 5.37
C PHE A 63 -14.05 30.37 6.73
N LYS A 64 -14.73 30.96 7.73
CA LYS A 64 -14.89 30.33 9.05
C LYS A 64 -15.72 29.05 8.99
N SER A 65 -16.66 28.94 8.05
CA SER A 65 -17.58 27.80 7.91
C SER A 65 -16.94 26.60 7.21
N ILE A 66 -15.96 26.84 6.33
CA ILE A 66 -15.26 25.77 5.59
C ILE A 66 -13.92 25.38 6.22
N ARG A 67 -13.43 26.11 7.22
CA ARG A 67 -12.08 25.91 7.78
C ARG A 67 -11.85 24.48 8.26
N THR A 68 -12.70 23.94 9.12
CA THR A 68 -12.49 22.61 9.72
C THR A 68 -12.61 21.49 8.67
N PRO A 69 -13.68 21.41 7.85
CA PRO A 69 -13.75 20.44 6.75
C PRO A 69 -12.63 20.61 5.72
N GLY A 70 -12.26 21.85 5.41
CA GLY A 70 -11.21 22.19 4.46
C GLY A 70 -9.83 21.68 4.86
N ILE A 71 -9.48 21.73 6.15
CA ILE A 71 -8.24 21.13 6.67
C ILE A 71 -8.19 19.63 6.37
N PHE A 72 -9.29 18.90 6.56
CA PHE A 72 -9.33 17.48 6.24
C PHE A 72 -9.22 17.22 4.74
N ILE A 73 -9.91 17.99 3.90
CA ILE A 73 -9.80 17.87 2.43
C ILE A 73 -8.35 18.08 1.98
N ILE A 74 -7.70 19.14 2.46
CA ILE A 74 -6.28 19.41 2.17
C ILE A 74 -5.41 18.25 2.67
N GLY A 75 -5.67 17.77 3.89
CA GLY A 75 -4.99 16.62 4.46
C GLY A 75 -5.11 15.37 3.58
N PHE A 76 -6.31 15.05 3.07
CA PHE A 76 -6.52 13.90 2.19
C PHE A 76 -5.73 14.03 0.89
N ILE A 77 -5.70 15.24 0.30
CA ILE A 77 -4.94 15.50 -0.93
C ILE A 77 -3.44 15.31 -0.67
N ILE A 78 -2.91 15.89 0.41
CA ILE A 78 -1.48 15.77 0.76
C ILE A 78 -1.12 14.31 1.03
N THR A 79 -1.89 13.62 1.89
CA THR A 79 -1.67 12.22 2.23
C THR A 79 -1.76 11.33 0.99
N GLY A 80 -2.79 11.50 0.16
CA GLY A 80 -2.94 10.74 -1.08
C GLY A 80 -1.77 10.95 -2.04
N THR A 81 -1.28 12.19 -2.15
CA THR A 81 -0.08 12.50 -2.93
C THR A 81 1.15 11.79 -2.38
N ILE A 82 1.43 11.90 -1.07
CA ILE A 82 2.56 11.22 -0.41
C ILE A 82 2.49 9.70 -0.63
N LEU A 83 1.32 9.10 -0.44
CA LEU A 83 1.12 7.66 -0.63
C LEU A 83 1.34 7.25 -2.08
N SER A 84 0.88 8.05 -3.05
CA SER A 84 1.10 7.77 -4.48
C SER A 84 2.58 7.84 -4.89
N LEU A 85 3.36 8.69 -4.22
CA LEU A 85 4.79 8.83 -4.49
C LEU A 85 5.62 7.63 -4.02
N ARG A 86 5.12 6.83 -3.06
CA ARG A 86 5.84 5.66 -2.49
C ARG A 86 6.23 4.63 -3.55
N ASP A 87 5.40 4.45 -4.58
CA ASP A 87 5.58 3.41 -5.61
C ASP A 87 5.93 4.00 -7.00
N ASN A 88 6.32 5.27 -7.07
CA ASN A 88 6.46 5.99 -8.35
C ASN A 88 7.78 5.72 -9.11
N SER A 89 8.75 5.08 -8.46
CA SER A 89 10.02 4.72 -9.10
C SER A 89 9.83 3.59 -10.12
N PRO A 90 10.50 3.62 -11.29
CA PRO A 90 10.38 2.57 -12.29
C PRO A 90 10.77 1.19 -11.74
N VAL A 91 9.92 0.20 -12.00
CA VAL A 91 10.23 -1.21 -11.73
C VAL A 91 11.29 -1.68 -12.74
N ILE A 92 12.31 -2.39 -12.24
CA ILE A 92 13.41 -2.94 -13.06
C ILE A 92 13.42 -4.47 -13.06
N LEU A 93 12.75 -5.10 -12.09
CA LEU A 93 12.61 -6.53 -11.97
C LEU A 93 11.30 -6.84 -11.22
N THR A 94 10.46 -7.66 -11.83
CA THR A 94 9.27 -8.23 -11.18
C THR A 94 9.43 -9.74 -11.13
N ALA A 95 9.10 -10.34 -9.99
CA ALA A 95 9.05 -11.78 -9.85
C ALA A 95 7.78 -12.22 -9.12
N ASP A 96 7.17 -13.30 -9.59
CA ASP A 96 5.84 -13.74 -9.19
C ASP A 96 5.87 -15.17 -8.64
N ILE A 97 5.05 -15.45 -7.63
CA ILE A 97 4.66 -16.78 -7.18
C ILE A 97 3.19 -16.95 -7.56
N LYS A 98 2.89 -18.01 -8.32
CA LYS A 98 1.51 -18.40 -8.60
C LYS A 98 1.03 -19.38 -7.54
N GLU A 99 -0.06 -19.05 -6.88
CA GLU A 99 -0.76 -19.91 -5.93
C GLU A 99 -2.17 -20.19 -6.47
N ASP A 100 -2.82 -21.26 -6.02
CA ASP A 100 -4.13 -21.67 -6.56
C ASP A 100 -5.25 -20.65 -6.27
N LEU A 101 -5.17 -19.95 -5.14
CA LEU A 101 -6.19 -19.02 -4.63
C LEU A 101 -5.63 -17.63 -4.36
N GLY A 102 -4.52 -17.28 -5.01
CA GLY A 102 -3.82 -16.03 -4.77
C GLY A 102 -2.64 -15.83 -5.70
N SER A 103 -1.95 -14.72 -5.49
CA SER A 103 -0.69 -14.45 -6.18
C SER A 103 0.17 -13.60 -5.28
N THR A 104 1.46 -13.90 -5.24
CA THR A 104 2.43 -13.01 -4.62
C THR A 104 3.38 -12.48 -5.67
N SER A 105 3.62 -11.17 -5.69
CA SER A 105 4.62 -10.55 -6.56
C SER A 105 5.58 -9.71 -5.75
N ILE A 106 6.83 -9.62 -6.21
CA ILE A 106 7.81 -8.68 -5.70
C ILE A 106 8.34 -7.82 -6.84
N ASP A 107 8.14 -6.51 -6.70
CA ASP A 107 8.68 -5.49 -7.61
C ASP A 107 9.91 -4.85 -6.98
N PHE A 108 11.02 -4.88 -7.70
CA PHE A 108 12.25 -4.15 -7.38
C PHE A 108 12.35 -2.91 -8.26
N ARG A 109 12.55 -1.74 -7.65
CA ARG A 109 12.55 -0.44 -8.33
C ARG A 109 13.93 0.19 -8.41
N LYS A 110 14.13 1.02 -9.43
CA LYS A 110 15.41 1.65 -9.77
C LYS A 110 16.06 2.47 -8.63
N ASP A 111 15.25 3.00 -7.73
CA ASP A 111 15.69 3.79 -6.57
C ASP A 111 16.12 2.94 -5.36
N GLY A 112 16.17 1.62 -5.51
CA GLY A 112 16.55 0.70 -4.43
C GLY A 112 15.40 0.36 -3.48
N THR A 113 14.15 0.65 -3.85
CA THR A 113 12.98 0.24 -3.08
C THR A 113 12.32 -1.00 -3.66
N TYR A 114 11.72 -1.84 -2.82
CA TYR A 114 10.92 -2.97 -3.27
C TYR A 114 9.50 -2.91 -2.72
N LYS A 115 8.57 -3.58 -3.41
CA LYS A 115 7.20 -3.83 -2.94
C LYS A 115 6.85 -5.29 -3.15
N LEU A 116 6.63 -6.02 -2.06
CA LEU A 116 5.99 -7.32 -2.07
C LEU A 116 4.48 -7.10 -1.99
N SER A 117 3.72 -7.67 -2.92
CA SER A 117 2.27 -7.64 -2.95
C SER A 117 1.76 -9.07 -2.81
N SER A 118 1.02 -9.35 -1.76
CA SER A 118 0.42 -10.66 -1.46
C SER A 118 -1.08 -10.53 -1.66
N TYR A 119 -1.61 -11.20 -2.68
CA TYR A 119 -3.03 -11.17 -3.02
C TYR A 119 -3.68 -12.51 -2.68
N SER A 120 -4.78 -12.45 -1.95
CA SER A 120 -5.74 -13.54 -1.82
C SER A 120 -7.03 -13.19 -2.56
N ILE A 121 -8.00 -14.11 -2.59
CA ILE A 121 -9.33 -13.84 -3.15
C ILE A 121 -10.04 -12.67 -2.45
N LEU A 122 -9.76 -12.44 -1.16
CA LEU A 122 -10.54 -11.51 -0.32
C LEU A 122 -9.71 -10.37 0.28
N SER A 123 -8.39 -10.38 0.11
CA SER A 123 -7.48 -9.39 0.67
C SER A 123 -6.27 -9.16 -0.22
N ALA A 124 -5.59 -8.03 -0.02
CA ALA A 124 -4.17 -7.95 -0.34
C ALA A 124 -3.38 -7.16 0.69
N ASP A 125 -2.15 -7.60 0.85
CA ASP A 125 -1.15 -7.03 1.74
C ASP A 125 0.03 -6.50 0.93
N PHE A 126 0.54 -5.33 1.31
CA PHE A 126 1.66 -4.68 0.64
C PHE A 126 2.79 -4.39 1.63
N PHE A 127 3.97 -4.94 1.34
CA PHE A 127 5.15 -4.76 2.15
C PHE A 127 6.22 -4.02 1.35
N ARG A 128 6.62 -2.84 1.83
CA ARG A 128 7.63 -2.00 1.18
C ARG A 128 8.89 -1.82 2.01
N GLY A 129 10.04 -1.80 1.36
CA GLY A 129 11.34 -1.63 2.02
C GLY A 129 12.41 -1.27 1.01
N ASN A 130 13.66 -1.35 1.44
CA ASN A 130 14.83 -1.11 0.62
C ASN A 130 15.51 -2.43 0.26
N TYR A 131 16.22 -2.43 -0.86
CA TYR A 131 17.04 -3.54 -1.29
C TYR A 131 18.35 -3.04 -1.91
N THR A 132 19.32 -3.94 -1.94
CA THR A 132 20.51 -3.80 -2.77
C THR A 132 20.64 -5.01 -3.66
N ILE A 133 21.18 -4.81 -4.86
CA ILE A 133 21.55 -5.90 -5.77
C ILE A 133 23.04 -5.83 -6.07
N LYS A 134 23.75 -6.94 -5.84
CA LYS A 134 25.15 -7.10 -6.21
C LYS A 134 25.32 -8.44 -6.88
N ASP A 135 25.81 -8.43 -8.11
CA ASP A 135 25.87 -9.59 -8.98
C ASP A 135 24.48 -10.24 -9.10
N SER A 136 24.33 -11.51 -8.73
CA SER A 136 23.04 -12.22 -8.72
C SER A 136 22.35 -12.21 -7.35
N ILE A 137 22.90 -11.54 -6.33
CA ILE A 137 22.37 -11.55 -4.97
C ILE A 137 21.58 -10.25 -4.72
N ILE A 138 20.34 -10.42 -4.30
CA ILE A 138 19.49 -9.35 -3.80
C ILE A 138 19.46 -9.44 -2.28
N THR A 139 19.71 -8.33 -1.59
CA THR A 139 19.58 -8.24 -0.14
C THR A 139 18.50 -7.23 0.22
N LEU A 140 17.47 -7.70 0.91
CA LEU A 140 16.38 -6.89 1.47
C LEU A 140 16.80 -6.29 2.82
N ASP A 141 16.20 -5.16 3.17
CA ASP A 141 16.41 -4.52 4.48
C ASP A 141 15.75 -5.28 5.65
N ARG A 142 14.87 -6.23 5.36
CA ARG A 142 14.22 -7.09 6.36
C ARG A 142 13.95 -8.51 5.86
N SER A 143 13.88 -9.44 6.80
CA SER A 143 13.42 -10.82 6.61
C SER A 143 12.00 -11.01 7.13
N GLU A 144 11.49 -12.24 7.12
CA GLU A 144 10.21 -12.64 7.74
C GLU A 144 9.00 -11.82 7.27
N ILE A 145 8.86 -11.65 5.95
CA ILE A 145 7.77 -10.88 5.35
C ILE A 145 6.65 -11.81 4.95
N ASP A 146 5.50 -11.66 5.61
CA ASP A 146 4.24 -12.36 5.32
C ASP A 146 4.33 -13.89 5.34
N GLY A 147 5.35 -14.44 6.00
CA GLY A 147 5.65 -15.87 5.94
C GLY A 147 6.16 -16.37 4.57
N ILE A 148 6.22 -15.52 3.54
CA ILE A 148 6.69 -15.85 2.20
C ILE A 148 8.20 -15.64 2.10
N ILE A 149 8.67 -14.48 2.53
CA ILE A 149 10.11 -14.17 2.62
C ILE A 149 10.58 -14.62 3.99
N LYS A 150 11.32 -15.72 4.06
CA LYS A 150 11.98 -16.22 5.27
C LYS A 150 13.34 -15.60 5.50
N SER A 151 14.07 -15.29 4.42
CA SER A 151 15.40 -14.69 4.47
C SER A 151 15.45 -13.37 3.72
N ASN A 152 16.28 -12.44 4.20
CA ASN A 152 16.53 -11.18 3.51
C ASN A 152 17.53 -11.34 2.34
N ARG A 153 18.15 -12.51 2.16
CA ARG A 153 19.06 -12.78 1.04
C ARG A 153 18.39 -13.63 -0.01
N LEU A 154 18.34 -13.12 -1.23
CA LEU A 154 17.78 -13.80 -2.39
C LEU A 154 18.85 -13.95 -3.47
N VAL A 155 18.74 -14.97 -4.30
CA VAL A 155 19.66 -15.19 -5.43
C VAL A 155 18.89 -15.46 -6.71
N ILE A 156 19.28 -14.75 -7.78
CA ILE A 156 18.80 -14.99 -9.13
C ILE A 156 19.62 -16.14 -9.73
N ARG A 157 18.95 -17.21 -10.16
CA ARG A 157 19.57 -18.36 -10.83
C ARG A 157 18.75 -18.75 -12.06
N THR A 158 19.38 -19.43 -13.00
CA THR A 158 18.64 -20.14 -14.04
C THR A 158 17.94 -21.32 -13.37
N GLY A 159 16.62 -21.37 -13.49
CA GLY A 159 15.80 -22.44 -12.96
C GLY A 159 16.02 -23.76 -13.69
N ASN A 160 15.57 -24.85 -13.07
CA ASN A 160 15.61 -26.19 -13.64
C ASN A 160 14.36 -26.50 -14.50
N SER A 161 13.51 -25.51 -14.74
CA SER A 161 12.35 -25.64 -15.62
C SER A 161 12.80 -25.91 -17.06
N GLU A 162 12.00 -26.63 -17.85
CA GLU A 162 12.27 -26.95 -19.26
C GLU A 162 12.55 -25.70 -20.13
N ARG A 163 12.24 -24.50 -19.61
CA ARG A 163 12.40 -23.21 -20.28
C ARG A 163 13.66 -22.44 -19.89
N ASN A 164 14.47 -22.93 -18.95
CA ASN A 164 15.65 -22.23 -18.43
C ASN A 164 15.35 -20.77 -18.03
N GLU A 165 14.17 -20.53 -17.47
CA GLU A 165 13.76 -19.19 -17.04
C GLU A 165 14.52 -18.78 -15.78
N LYS A 166 14.74 -17.48 -15.59
CA LYS A 166 15.40 -16.99 -14.37
C LYS A 166 14.41 -17.03 -13.21
N GLU A 167 14.88 -17.56 -12.09
CA GLU A 167 14.12 -17.73 -10.86
C GLU A 167 14.88 -17.10 -9.69
N ILE A 168 14.13 -16.71 -8.66
CA ILE A 168 14.69 -16.16 -7.42
C ILE A 168 14.46 -17.15 -6.29
N TYR A 169 15.55 -17.52 -5.65
CA TYR A 169 15.59 -18.42 -4.49
C TYR A 169 15.99 -17.66 -3.24
N GLN A 170 15.56 -18.13 -2.08
CA GLN A 170 15.96 -17.59 -0.79
C GLN A 170 17.19 -18.31 -0.26
N LEU A 171 18.11 -17.59 0.37
CA LEU A 171 19.36 -18.13 0.90
C LEU A 171 19.38 -18.13 2.43
N ASP A 172 19.97 -19.15 3.05
CA ASP A 172 20.30 -19.12 4.47
C ASP A 172 21.52 -18.22 4.77
N ALA A 173 21.96 -18.21 6.04
CA ALA A 173 23.14 -17.45 6.46
C ALA A 173 24.42 -17.97 5.79
N GLU A 174 24.49 -19.27 5.56
CA GLU A 174 25.58 -20.00 4.93
C GLU A 174 25.57 -19.90 3.38
N SER A 175 24.59 -19.20 2.79
CA SER A 175 24.38 -19.04 1.34
C SER A 175 23.92 -20.31 0.60
N ASN A 176 23.38 -21.30 1.31
CA ASN A 176 22.64 -22.40 0.70
C ASN A 176 21.21 -21.96 0.37
N VAL A 177 20.63 -22.59 -0.66
CA VAL A 177 19.22 -22.36 -1.00
C VAL A 177 18.35 -22.99 0.08
N LEU A 178 17.43 -22.21 0.65
CA LEU A 178 16.45 -22.72 1.60
C LEU A 178 15.53 -23.74 0.92
N THR A 179 15.32 -24.87 1.59
CA THR A 179 14.36 -25.89 1.18
C THR A 179 12.96 -25.53 1.69
N ASN A 180 11.92 -25.97 0.99
CA ASN A 180 10.51 -25.72 1.34
C ASN A 180 10.12 -24.22 1.41
N THR A 181 10.78 -23.37 0.63
CA THR A 181 10.39 -21.96 0.45
C THR A 181 9.84 -21.72 -0.95
N SER A 182 8.97 -20.72 -1.08
CA SER A 182 8.47 -20.28 -2.37
C SER A 182 9.60 -19.82 -3.30
N VAL A 183 9.53 -20.24 -4.56
CA VAL A 183 10.41 -19.80 -5.64
C VAL A 183 9.68 -18.74 -6.45
N PHE A 184 10.33 -17.59 -6.69
CA PHE A 184 9.73 -16.54 -7.52
C PHE A 184 10.20 -16.69 -8.96
N PHE A 185 9.27 -16.61 -9.90
CA PHE A 185 9.56 -16.66 -11.32
C PHE A 185 9.70 -15.25 -11.87
N ILE A 186 10.85 -14.94 -12.50
CA ILE A 186 11.08 -13.60 -13.03
C ILE A 186 10.22 -13.38 -14.27
N ASN A 187 9.41 -12.32 -14.24
CA ASN A 187 8.55 -11.96 -15.34
C ASN A 187 9.35 -11.16 -16.37
N ASN A 188 9.73 -11.81 -17.48
CA ASN A 188 10.48 -11.18 -18.57
C ASN A 188 9.68 -10.12 -19.36
N LYS A 189 8.43 -9.81 -18.97
CA LYS A 189 7.61 -8.77 -19.60
C LYS A 189 7.88 -7.37 -19.03
N GLN A 190 9.09 -6.83 -19.19
CA GLN A 190 9.32 -5.38 -19.22
C GLN A 190 10.42 -5.11 -20.26
N ALA A 191 10.27 -4.30 -21.31
CA ALA A 191 9.57 -3.02 -21.41
C ALA A 191 8.93 -2.78 -22.80
N SER A 192 7.65 -2.43 -22.83
CA SER A 192 7.09 -1.53 -23.84
C SER A 192 6.07 -0.63 -23.14
N ARG A 193 6.55 0.51 -22.65
CA ARG A 193 5.73 1.72 -22.54
C ARG A 193 6.13 2.62 -23.70
#